data_AF-A0A377ZNC9-F1
#
_entry.id   AF-A0A377ZNC9-F1
#
_cell.length_a   1.000
_cell.length_b   1.000
_cell.length_c   1.000
_cell.angle_alpha   90.00
_cell.angle_beta   90.00
_cell.angle_gamma   90.00
#
_symmetry.space_group_name_H-M   'P 1'
#
loop_
_entity.id
_entity.type
_entity.pdbx_description
1 polymer ?
#
loop_
_entity_poly.entity_id
_entity_poly.type
_entity_poly.pdbx_seq_one_letter_code
_entity_poly.pdbx_strand_id
1 'polypeptide(L)' 'MLLAHISDTHFRSRGEKLYGFIDVNAANADVVSQLNALREPPDAVVVSGDIVNCGRPEEYQVAARSSAA' A
#
# COMPACT_ATOMS: atom_id res chain seq x y z
N MET A 1 -16.70 -1.38 -16.45
CA MET A 1 -15.78 -1.98 -15.49
C MET A 1 -14.53 -1.11 -15.44
N LEU A 2 -14.23 -0.53 -14.29
CA LEU A 2 -13.08 0.32 -14.01
C LEU A 2 -12.26 -0.32 -12.88
N LEU A 3 -10.98 -0.59 -13.12
CA LEU A 3 -10.08 -1.15 -12.12
C LEU A 3 -8.97 -0.15 -11.84
N ALA A 4 -8.73 0.15 -10.57
CA ALA A 4 -7.51 0.83 -10.17
C ALA A 4 -6.42 -0.22 -9.96
N HIS A 5 -5.27 -0.06 -10.61
CA HIS A 5 -4.20 -1.04 -10.54
C HIS A 5 -2.90 -0.39 -10.09
N ILE A 6 -2.38 -0.87 -8.96
CA ILE A 6 -1.07 -0.51 -8.40
C ILE A 6 -0.20 -1.76 -8.23
N SER A 7 1.10 -1.57 -7.99
CA SER A 7 2.06 -2.67 -7.78
C SER A 7 3.22 -2.18 -6.90
N ASP A 8 4.03 -3.12 -6.42
CA ASP A 8 5.35 -2.86 -5.79
C ASP A 8 5.26 -1.87 -4.63
N THR A 9 4.36 -2.12 -3.68
CA THR A 9 4.14 -1.23 -2.53
C THR A 9 5.25 -1.33 -1.49
N HIS A 10 5.97 -2.45 -1.43
CA HIS A 10 7.15 -2.66 -0.57
C HIS A 10 6.93 -2.22 0.90
N PHE A 11 5.76 -2.50 1.49
CA PHE A 11 5.48 -2.14 2.88
C PHE A 11 6.59 -2.62 3.82
N ARG A 12 6.88 -1.78 4.82
CA ARG A 12 7.89 -2.02 5.87
C ARG A 12 7.21 -2.11 7.23
N SER A 13 7.91 -2.69 8.21
CA SER A 13 7.41 -2.78 9.59
C SER A 13 7.12 -1.37 10.14
N ARG A 14 6.29 -1.29 11.19
CA ARG A 14 5.91 0.01 11.76
C ARG A 14 7.14 0.79 12.21
N GLY A 15 7.25 2.06 11.77
CA GLY A 15 8.37 2.95 12.10
C GLY A 15 9.63 2.76 11.23
N GLU A 16 9.64 1.73 10.37
CA GLU A 16 10.74 1.48 9.44
C GLU A 16 10.53 2.20 8.11
N LYS A 17 11.63 2.66 7.52
CA LYS A 17 11.68 3.21 6.17
C LYS A 17 12.35 2.22 5.24
N LEU A 18 11.93 2.17 3.99
CA LEU A 18 12.61 1.39 2.96
C LEU A 18 14.01 1.97 2.75
N TYR A 19 15.02 1.11 2.80
CA TYR A 19 16.45 1.46 2.76
C TYR A 19 16.89 2.52 3.79
N GLY A 20 16.10 2.73 4.86
CA GLY A 20 16.40 3.67 5.93
C GLY A 20 15.99 5.13 5.68
N PHE A 21 15.52 5.49 4.48
CA PHE A 21 15.17 6.88 4.17
C PHE A 21 13.87 7.09 3.38
N ILE A 22 13.36 6.08 2.68
CA ILE A 22 12.13 6.18 1.90
C ILE A 22 10.94 5.76 2.77
N ASP A 23 10.05 6.69 3.10
CA ASP A 23 8.86 6.39 3.89
C ASP A 23 7.73 5.78 3.03
N VAL A 24 7.93 4.53 2.61
CA VAL A 24 6.97 3.79 1.79
C VAL A 24 5.63 3.58 2.48
N ASN A 25 5.61 3.48 3.81
CA ASN A 25 4.38 3.30 4.58
C ASN A 25 3.51 4.57 4.49
N ALA A 26 4.11 5.75 4.65
CA ALA A 26 3.41 7.01 4.48
C ALA A 26 2.96 7.23 3.02
N ALA A 27 3.84 6.97 2.05
CA ALA A 27 3.51 7.11 0.63
C ALA A 27 2.35 6.21 0.21
N ASN A 28 2.32 4.95 0.67
CA ASN A 28 1.22 4.04 0.38
C ASN A 28 -0.10 4.48 1.07
N ALA A 29 -0.03 5.07 2.26
CA ALA A 29 -1.21 5.62 2.92
C ALA A 29 -1.80 6.82 2.14
N ASP A 30 -0.94 7.66 1.56
CA ASP A 30 -1.36 8.73 0.66
C ASP A 30 -1.99 8.18 -0.64
N VAL A 31 -1.45 7.11 -1.22
CA VAL A 31 -2.03 6.45 -2.40
C VAL A 31 -3.41 5.89 -2.08
N VAL A 32 -3.58 5.20 -0.95
CA VAL A 32 -4.90 4.70 -0.51
C VAL A 32 -5.88 5.86 -0.35
N SER A 33 -5.46 6.96 0.28
CA SER A 33 -6.30 8.15 0.45
C SER A 33 -6.72 8.77 -0.90
N GLN A 34 -5.81 8.80 -1.88
CA GLN A 34 -6.12 9.26 -3.24
C GLN A 34 -7.10 8.35 -3.97
N LEU A 35 -6.92 7.02 -3.86
CA LEU A 35 -7.85 6.05 -4.45
C LEU A 35 -9.25 6.18 -3.84
N ASN A 36 -9.34 6.35 -2.52
CA ASN A 36 -10.61 6.55 -1.81
C ASN A 36 -11.27 7.91 -2.15
N ALA A 37 -10.50 8.87 -2.64
CA ALA A 37 -10.99 10.20 -3.02
C ALA A 37 -11.35 10.34 -4.51
N LEU A 38 -11.23 9.27 -5.31
CA LEU A 38 -11.58 9.31 -6.73
C LEU A 38 -13.06 9.66 -6.91
N ARG A 39 -13.33 10.65 -7.77
CA ARG A 39 -14.71 11.09 -8.09
C ARG A 39 -15.53 9.97 -8.72
N GLU A 40 -14.89 9.13 -9.54
CA GLU A 40 -15.45 7.92 -10.09
C GLU A 40 -14.78 6.72 -9.39
N PRO A 41 -15.48 6.04 -8.47
CA PRO A 41 -14.88 4.94 -7.72
C PRO A 41 -14.64 3.73 -8.63
N PRO A 42 -13.48 3.05 -8.54
CA PRO A 42 -13.23 1.82 -9.27
C PRO A 42 -14.10 0.68 -8.72
N ASP A 43 -14.40 -0.30 -9.57
CA ASP A 43 -15.10 -1.54 -9.17
C ASP A 43 -14.22 -2.40 -8.25
N ALA A 44 -12.91 -2.36 -8.44
CA ALA A 44 -11.92 -3.00 -7.57
C ALA A 44 -10.54 -2.36 -7.69
N VAL A 45 -9.71 -2.59 -6.67
CA VAL A 45 -8.28 -2.26 -6.68
C VAL A 45 -7.47 -3.54 -6.79
N VAL A 46 -6.52 -3.59 -7.72
CA VAL A 46 -5.59 -4.71 -7.91
C VAL A 46 -4.20 -4.29 -7.47
N VAL A 47 -3.58 -5.12 -6.62
CA VAL A 47 -2.17 -4.98 -6.18
C VAL A 47 -1.41 -6.23 -6.66
N SER A 48 -0.48 -6.09 -7.61
CA SER A 48 0.05 -7.24 -8.38
C SER A 48 1.35 -7.88 -7.88
N GLY A 49 1.88 -7.52 -6.72
CA GLY A 49 3.13 -8.11 -6.24
C GLY A 49 3.89 -7.19 -5.31
N ASP A 50 4.96 -7.73 -4.73
CA ASP A 50 5.87 -7.04 -3.81
C ASP A 50 5.15 -6.16 -2.80
N ILE A 51 4.09 -6.75 -2.21
CA ILE A 51 3.23 -6.08 -1.22
C ILE A 51 4.08 -5.67 -0.01
N VAL A 52 5.02 -6.51 0.40
CA VAL A 52 5.95 -6.24 1.50
C VAL A 52 7.37 -6.40 1.02
N ASN A 53 8.31 -5.66 1.60
CA ASN A 53 9.68 -5.66 1.12
C ASN A 53 10.50 -6.89 1.56
N CYS A 54 10.28 -7.42 2.76
CA CYS A 54 11.09 -8.49 3.33
C CYS A 54 10.31 -9.77 3.65
N GLY A 55 9.03 -9.86 3.27
CA GLY A 55 8.21 -11.04 3.53
C GLY A 55 7.92 -11.28 5.01
N ARG A 56 8.05 -10.26 5.88
CA ARG A 56 7.94 -10.44 7.33
C ARG A 56 6.51 -10.27 7.84
N PRO A 57 6.08 -11.02 8.87
CA PRO A 57 4.73 -10.89 9.44
C PRO A 57 4.38 -9.45 9.87
N GLU A 58 5.33 -8.70 10.41
CA GLU A 58 5.11 -7.33 10.88
C GLU A 58 4.84 -6.36 9.73
N GLU A 59 5.41 -6.61 8.54
CA GLU A 59 5.16 -5.83 7.32
C GLU A 59 3.75 -6.11 6.80
N TYR A 60 3.33 -7.38 6.79
CA TYR A 60 1.98 -7.75 6.39
C TYR A 60 0.92 -7.17 7.33
N GLN A 61 1.20 -7.02 8.62
CA GLN A 61 0.30 -6.32 9.54
C GLN A 61 0.15 -4.83 9.20
N VAL A 62 1.19 -4.17 8.69
CA VAL A 62 1.08 -2.79 8.20
C VAL A 62 0.27 -2.76 6.92
N ALA A 63 0.60 -3.60 5.94
CA ALA A 63 -0.13 -3.69 4.67
C ALA A 63 -1.64 -3.95 4.87
N ALA A 64 -2.00 -4.91 5.73
CA ALA A 64 -3.39 -5.26 6.01
C ALA A 64 -4.18 -4.14 6.71
N ARG A 65 -3.53 -3.34 7.57
CA ARG A 65 -4.15 -2.17 8.18
C ARG A 65 -4.39 -1.06 7.16
N SER A 66 -3.41 -0.84 6.27
CA SER A 66 -3.52 0.19 5.22
C SER A 66 -4.60 -0.14 4.19
N SER A 67 -4.85 -1.42 3.88
CA SER A 67 -5.91 -1.83 2.94
C SER A 67 -7.34 -1.78 3.52
N ALA A 68 -7.49 -1.61 4.84
CA ALA A 68 -8.79 -1.57 5.52
C ALA A 68 -9.32 -0.15 5.75
N ALA A 69 -8.57 0.88 5.31
CA ALA A 69 -8.88 2.29 5.48
C ALA A 69 -9.42 2.91 4.17
#